data_AF-A0A0G1ME20-F1
#
_entry.id   AF-A0A0G1ME20-F1
#
_cell.length_a   1.000
_cell.length_b   1.000
_cell.length_c   1.000
_cell.angle_alpha   90.00
_cell.angle_beta   90.00
_cell.angle_gamma   90.00
#
_symmetry.space_group_name_H-M   'P 1'
#
loop_
_entity.id
_entity.type
_entity.pdbx_description
1 polymer ?
#
loop_
_entity_poly.entity_id
_entity_poly.type
_entity_poly.pdbx_seq_one_letter_code
_entity_poly.pdbx_strand_id
1 'polypeptide(L)' 'FFLVNGYASGYSAIAYGNNLHEMLPLDSGTFEIGELTITESKSERLLPCGIFARWKTS' A
#
# COMPACT_ATOMS: atom_id res chain seq x y z
N PHE A 1 12.77 7.28 -1.63
CA PHE A 1 11.68 6.71 -0.81
C PHE A 1 10.38 7.39 -1.22
N PHE A 2 9.35 6.62 -1.55
CA PHE A 2 8.00 7.09 -1.89
C PHE A 2 6.97 6.31 -1.07
N LEU A 3 5.94 7.00 -0.57
CA LEU A 3 4.82 6.39 0.14
C LEU A 3 3.54 7.06 -0.35
N VAL A 4 2.59 6.25 -0.80
CA VAL A 4 1.27 6.67 -1.26
C VAL A 4 0.23 5.97 -0.39
N ASN A 5 -0.69 6.73 0.20
CA ASN A 5 -1.85 6.20 0.91
C ASN A 5 -3.14 6.59 0.19
N GLY A 6 -4.06 5.63 0.07
CA GLY A 6 -5.41 5.85 -0.44
C GLY A 6 -6.40 5.59 0.67
N TYR A 7 -7.15 6.62 1.09
CA TYR A 7 -8.27 6.46 2.03
C TYR A 7 -9.53 5.93 1.33
N ALA A 8 -9.54 5.88 -0.01
CA ALA A 8 -10.68 5.46 -0.79
C ALA A 8 -10.69 3.93 -0.96
N SER A 9 -11.67 3.28 -0.32
CA SER A 9 -11.99 1.84 -0.41
C SER A 9 -12.44 1.36 -1.80
N GLY A 10 -12.32 2.20 -2.84
CA GLY A 10 -12.73 1.89 -4.21
C GLY A 10 -11.58 1.49 -5.14
N TYR A 11 -10.32 1.76 -4.75
CA TYR A 11 -9.15 1.37 -5.52
C TYR A 11 -8.42 0.23 -4.81
N SER A 12 -7.84 -0.68 -5.60
CA SER A 12 -7.03 -1.78 -5.06
C SER A 12 -5.59 -1.34 -4.83
N ALA A 13 -4.96 -1.84 -3.77
CA ALA A 13 -3.51 -1.67 -3.56
C ALA A 13 -2.68 -2.16 -4.76
N ILE A 14 -3.22 -3.12 -5.54
CA ILE A 14 -2.61 -3.61 -6.78
C ILE A 14 -2.57 -2.52 -7.85
N ALA A 15 -3.60 -1.69 -7.95
CA ALA A 15 -3.62 -0.59 -8.91
C ALA A 15 -2.53 0.44 -8.60
N TYR A 16 -2.31 0.74 -7.32
CA TYR A 16 -1.21 1.61 -6.90
C TYR A 16 0.15 0.96 -7.17
N GLY A 17 0.28 -0.35 -6.90
CA GLY A 17 1.48 -1.11 -7.23
C GLY A 17 1.83 -1.04 -8.71
N ASN A 18 0.87 -1.28 -9.60
CA ASN A 18 1.08 -1.24 -11.05
C ASN A 18 1.51 0.15 -11.53
N ASN A 19 0.85 1.22 -11.07
CA ASN A 19 1.22 2.59 -11.43
C ASN A 19 2.64 2.95 -10.96
N LEU A 20 2.98 2.60 -9.72
CA LEU A 20 4.29 2.87 -9.16
C LEU A 20 5.39 2.04 -9.85
N HIS A 21 5.08 0.82 -10.26
CA HIS A 21 5.98 -0.06 -11.00
C HIS A 21 6.24 0.43 -12.44
N GLU A 22 5.29 1.11 -13.07
CA GLU A 22 5.50 1.76 -14.37
C GLU A 22 6.33 3.03 -14.24
N MET A 23 6.16 3.79 -13.14
CA MET A 23 6.85 5.07 -12.91
C MET A 23 8.28 4.94 -12.36
N LEU A 24 8.59 3.87 -11.63
CA LEU A 24 9.86 3.70 -10.91
C LEU A 24 10.58 2.43 -11.37
N PRO A 25 11.90 2.48 -11.66
CA PRO A 25 12.63 1.31 -12.13
C PRO A 25 12.63 0.19 -11.07
N LEU A 26 12.19 -0.99 -11.46
CA LEU A 26 12.21 -2.22 -10.64
C LEU A 26 13.59 -2.48 -10.02
N ASP A 27 14.64 -2.20 -10.78
CA ASP A 27 16.02 -2.56 -10.46
C ASP A 27 16.63 -1.63 -9.39
N SER A 28 15.89 -0.61 -8.95
CA SER A 28 16.38 0.47 -8.10
C SER A 28 15.84 0.47 -6.67
N GLY A 29 14.95 -0.46 -6.30
CA GLY A 29 14.43 -0.52 -4.93
C GLY A 29 13.43 -1.64 -4.63
N THR A 30 12.92 -1.65 -3.40
CA THR A 30 11.90 -2.57 -2.93
C THR A 30 10.52 -1.93 -2.95
N PHE A 31 9.54 -2.63 -3.52
CA PHE A 31 8.13 -2.26 -3.52
C PHE A 31 7.35 -3.07 -2.49
N GLU A 32 6.48 -2.40 -1.74
CA GLU A 32 5.55 -3.00 -0.79
C GLU A 32 4.17 -2.38 -0.97
N ILE A 33 3.15 -3.20 -1.14
CA ILE A 33 1.76 -2.77 -1.28
C ILE A 33 0.89 -3.55 -0.31
N GLY A 34 -0.20 -2.94 0.16
CA GLY A 34 -1.13 -3.62 1.04
C GLY A 34 -2.26 -2.75 1.54
N GLU A 35 -3.00 -3.30 2.50
CA GLU A 35 -4.08 -2.62 3.20
C GLU A 35 -3.62 -2.23 4.60
N LEU A 36 -3.98 -1.02 5.01
CA LEU A 36 -3.86 -0.58 6.39
C LEU A 36 -5.15 -0.95 7.11
N THR A 37 -5.06 -1.81 8.11
CA THR A 37 -6.20 -2.20 8.93
C THR A 37 -5.98 -1.85 10.39
N ILE A 38 -7.07 -1.52 11.09
CA ILE A 38 -7.06 -1.36 12.55
C ILE A 38 -7.74 -2.58 13.16
N THR A 39 -7.02 -3.28 14.04
CA THR A 39 -7.59 -4.40 14.79
C THR A 39 -8.49 -3.88 15.92
N GLU A 40 -9.68 -4.49 16.07
CA GLU A 40 -10.55 -4.19 17.21
C GLU A 40 -9.86 -4.57 18.55
N SER A 41 -10.01 -3.74 19.59
CA SER A 41 -9.30 -3.97 20.86
C SER A 41 -9.73 -5.23 21.63
N LYS A 42 -10.87 -5.83 21.27
CA LYS A 42 -11.46 -6.99 21.97
C LYS A 42 -11.78 -8.16 21.03
N SER A 43 -11.34 -8.10 19.78
CA SER A 43 -11.60 -9.15 18.79
C SER A 43 -10.49 -9.19 17.74
N GLU A 44 -10.44 -10.27 16.96
CA GLU A 44 -9.50 -10.41 15.84
C GLU A 44 -10.01 -9.76 14.54
N ARG A 45 -11.11 -8.98 14.60
CA ARG A 45 -11.66 -8.32 13.43
C ARG A 45 -10.77 -7.15 13.01
N LEU A 46 -10.54 -7.06 11.71
CA LEU A 46 -9.76 -6.01 11.08
C LEU A 46 -10.71 -5.02 10.41
N LEU A 47 -10.60 -3.74 10.78
CA LEU A 47 -11.31 -2.64 10.14
C LEU A 47 -10.43 -2.04 9.04
N PRO A 48 -10.84 -2.08 7.76
CA PRO A 48 -10.06 -1.49 6.68
C PRO A 48 -10.02 0.03 6.83
N CYS A 49 -8.82 0.59 6.86
CA CYS A 49 -8.55 2.02 7.07
C CYS A 49 -7.80 2.68 5.91
N GLY A 50 -7.58 1.93 4.83
CA GLY A 50 -7.02 2.43 3.58
C GLY A 50 -6.14 1.39 2.88
N ILE A 51 -5.65 1.76 1.70
CA ILE A 51 -4.61 1.03 0.97
C ILE A 51 -3.32 1.85 1.00
N PHE A 52 -2.18 1.18 0.91
CA PHE A 52 -0.88 1.84 0.78
C PHE A 52 -0.04 1.17 -0.30
N ALA A 53 0.86 1.98 -0.87
CA ALA A 53 1.93 1.51 -1.72
C ALA A 53 3.21 2.29 -1.39
N ARG A 54 4.31 1.56 -1.19
CA ARG A 54 5.58 2.07 -0.72
C ARG A 54 6.70 1.59 -1.62
N TRP A 55 7.61 2.49 -1.94
CA TRP A 55 8.87 2.17 -2.62
C TRP A 55 10.05 2.75 -1.85
N LYS A 56 11.13 1.98 -1.72
CA LYS A 56 12.35 2.40 -1.03
C LYS A 56 13.59 1.94 -1.80
N THR A 57 14.53 2.85 -2.05
CA THR A 57 15.90 2.52 -2.47
C THR A 57 16.69 2.01 -1.27
N SER A 58 17.56 1.02 -1.48
CA SER A 58 18.55 0.61 -0.47
C SER A 58 19.42 1.77 0.00
#